data_AF-A0A7G9QXC4-F1
#
_entry.id   AF-A0A7G9QXC4-F1
#
_cell.length_a   1.000
_cell.length_b   1.000
_cell.length_c   1.000
_cell.angle_alpha   90.00
_cell.angle_beta   90.00
_cell.angle_gamma   90.00
#
_symmetry.space_group_name_H-M   'P 1'
#
loop_
_entity.id
_entity.type
_entity.pdbx_description
1 polymer ?
#
loop_
_entity_poly.entity_id
_entity_poly.type
_entity_poly.pdbx_seq_one_letter_code
_entity_poly.pdbx_strand_id
1 'polypeptide(L)'
;MQRHRCSKQLGLAAALCLSTGIAVAGDPPIAIAEQAAIDYGAGAVFGDAVNQRFAQVFQVRGDGYITHLMVPVNCVTSPEPTLTVSIQTLDSLGRPSGTTLAVQRARGWRVDAVPGTVGEVGLRMIPFDRPARVQPGLYAFVLDAVGGTCQLWYGPQGDTYAAGEARLDARSRPFLRPWGTLLPRDLTFQVYWQGL
;
A
#
# COMPACT_ATOMS: atom_id res chain seq x y z
N MET A 1 -59.22 -59.77 -20.88
CA MET A 1 -59.99 -58.51 -20.69
C MET A 1 -59.25 -57.61 -19.71
N GLN A 2 -59.16 -56.30 -20.01
CA GLN A 2 -58.80 -55.17 -19.13
C GLN A 2 -57.42 -55.23 -18.42
N ARG A 3 -56.33 -54.67 -18.96
CA ARG A 3 -55.90 -53.25 -18.87
C ARG A 3 -56.29 -52.53 -17.58
N HIS A 4 -55.30 -52.14 -16.77
CA HIS A 4 -55.18 -50.78 -16.24
C HIS A 4 -53.72 -50.43 -15.91
N ARG A 5 -53.27 -49.30 -16.47
CA ARG A 5 -52.01 -48.58 -16.21
C ARG A 5 -52.18 -47.70 -14.96
N CYS A 6 -51.12 -47.47 -14.19
CA CYS A 6 -50.78 -46.23 -13.44
C CYS A 6 -49.70 -46.56 -12.41
N SER A 7 -48.71 -45.72 -12.07
CA SER A 7 -48.18 -44.49 -12.64
C SER A 7 -46.79 -44.28 -12.04
N LYS A 8 -45.93 -43.66 -12.84
CA LYS A 8 -44.56 -43.18 -12.59
C LYS A 8 -44.41 -42.46 -11.25
N GLN A 9 -43.23 -42.61 -10.62
CA GLN A 9 -42.42 -41.47 -10.19
C GLN A 9 -40.97 -41.93 -9.96
N LEU A 10 -40.13 -41.76 -10.99
CA LEU A 10 -38.68 -41.78 -10.85
C LEU A 10 -38.28 -40.43 -10.26
N GLY A 11 -37.82 -40.42 -9.02
CA GLY A 11 -37.17 -39.26 -8.41
C GLY A 11 -35.80 -39.06 -9.05
N LEU A 12 -35.64 -37.95 -9.79
CA LEU A 12 -34.32 -37.48 -10.24
C LEU A 12 -33.49 -37.11 -9.01
N ALA A 13 -32.35 -37.78 -8.83
CA ALA A 13 -31.30 -37.36 -7.92
C ALA A 13 -30.64 -36.09 -8.49
N ALA A 14 -30.83 -34.96 -7.82
CA ALA A 14 -30.07 -33.74 -8.08
C ALA A 14 -28.66 -33.90 -7.50
N ALA A 15 -27.68 -34.18 -8.36
CA ALA A 15 -26.27 -34.15 -8.02
C ALA A 15 -25.86 -32.69 -7.76
N LEU A 16 -25.67 -32.31 -6.50
CA LEU A 16 -24.94 -31.10 -6.13
C LEU A 16 -23.47 -31.29 -6.53
N CYS A 17 -23.08 -30.76 -7.69
CA CYS A 17 -21.68 -30.52 -7.99
C CYS A 17 -21.18 -29.39 -7.07
N LEU A 18 -20.57 -29.77 -5.94
CA LEU A 18 -19.70 -28.89 -5.18
C LEU A 18 -18.53 -28.53 -6.08
N SER A 19 -18.61 -27.39 -6.76
CA SER A 19 -17.46 -26.75 -7.37
C SER A 19 -16.55 -26.27 -6.24
N THR A 20 -15.72 -27.17 -5.70
CA THR A 20 -14.53 -26.78 -4.94
C THR A 20 -13.63 -26.09 -5.94
N GLY A 21 -13.73 -24.77 -6.02
CA GLY A 21 -12.74 -23.96 -6.72
C GLY A 21 -11.40 -24.30 -6.09
N ILE A 22 -10.53 -24.96 -6.87
CA ILE A 22 -9.13 -25.11 -6.50
C ILE A 22 -8.60 -23.69 -6.48
N ALA A 23 -8.48 -23.11 -5.29
CA ALA A 23 -7.66 -21.94 -5.11
C ALA A 23 -6.24 -22.40 -5.44
N VAL A 24 -5.80 -22.15 -6.67
CA VAL A 24 -4.37 -22.19 -6.98
C VAL A 24 -3.78 -21.11 -6.11
N ALA A 25 -3.21 -21.51 -4.97
CA ALA A 25 -2.43 -20.62 -4.13
C ALA A 25 -1.26 -20.17 -4.99
N GLY A 26 -1.37 -18.98 -5.58
CA GLY A 26 -0.23 -18.32 -6.21
C GLY A 26 0.89 -18.17 -5.18
N ASP A 27 2.12 -18.04 -5.66
CA ASP A 27 3.28 -17.84 -4.79
C ASP A 27 3.01 -16.74 -3.76
N PRO A 28 3.44 -16.92 -2.49
CA PRO A 28 3.22 -15.91 -1.47
C PRO A 28 3.86 -14.59 -1.88
N PRO A 29 3.25 -13.43 -1.55
CA PRO A 29 3.87 -12.14 -1.83
C PRO A 29 5.23 -12.01 -1.15
N ILE A 30 6.20 -11.43 -1.87
CA ILE A 30 7.55 -11.16 -1.37
C ILE A 30 7.83 -9.67 -1.32
N ALA A 31 8.68 -9.23 -0.40
CA ALA A 31 9.20 -7.87 -0.40
C ALA A 31 10.16 -7.69 -1.59
N ILE A 32 9.87 -6.73 -2.47
CA ILE A 32 10.69 -6.44 -3.66
C ILE A 32 11.51 -5.14 -3.52
N ALA A 33 11.15 -4.31 -2.57
CA ALA A 33 11.86 -3.10 -2.21
C ALA A 33 11.67 -2.85 -0.72
N GLU A 34 12.75 -2.58 -0.01
CA GLU A 34 12.70 -2.35 1.43
C GLU A 34 13.78 -1.41 1.94
N GLN A 35 13.42 -0.73 3.00
CA GLN A 35 14.27 -0.03 3.94
C GLN A 35 13.62 -0.19 5.31
N ALA A 36 13.88 -1.31 5.98
CA ALA A 36 13.11 -1.72 7.16
C ALA A 36 13.63 -1.11 8.48
N ALA A 37 14.85 -0.58 8.50
CA ALA A 37 15.40 0.07 9.68
C ALA A 37 14.63 1.38 9.99
N ILE A 38 14.27 1.55 11.26
CA ILE A 38 13.55 2.73 11.77
C ILE A 38 14.50 3.56 12.62
N ASP A 39 14.63 4.85 12.32
CA ASP A 39 15.25 5.83 13.21
C ASP A 39 14.19 6.40 14.15
N TYR A 40 14.13 5.89 15.38
CA TYR A 40 13.15 6.32 16.38
C TYR A 40 13.27 7.79 16.77
N GLY A 41 14.42 8.42 16.51
CA GLY A 41 14.66 9.85 16.76
C GLY A 41 14.29 10.76 15.59
N ALA A 42 13.91 10.20 14.43
CA ALA A 42 13.67 10.98 13.21
C ALA A 42 12.32 10.63 12.55
N GLY A 43 11.56 11.67 12.23
CA GLY A 43 10.29 11.55 11.52
C GLY A 43 9.75 12.90 11.08
N ALA A 44 8.58 12.88 10.45
CA ALA A 44 7.83 14.08 10.12
C ALA A 44 6.33 13.87 10.20
N VAL A 45 5.63 15.00 10.17
CA VAL A 45 4.19 15.08 10.12
C VAL A 45 3.76 15.37 8.68
N PHE A 46 2.71 14.70 8.21
CA PHE A 46 2.13 14.91 6.89
C PHE A 46 0.60 14.92 6.95
N GLY A 47 -0.02 15.37 5.87
CA GLY A 47 -1.46 15.54 5.75
C GLY A 47 -1.86 16.94 5.29
N ASP A 48 -3.15 17.11 5.05
CA ASP A 48 -3.75 18.37 4.61
C ASP A 48 -3.56 19.52 5.62
N ALA A 49 -3.61 19.24 6.93
CA ALA A 49 -3.45 20.27 7.96
C ALA A 49 -2.04 20.89 8.00
N VAL A 50 -1.01 20.17 7.54
CA VAL A 50 0.37 20.67 7.41
C VAL A 50 0.79 20.87 5.96
N ASN A 51 -0.14 20.69 5.01
CA ASN A 51 0.09 20.81 3.57
C ASN A 51 1.28 19.97 3.07
N GLN A 52 1.45 18.76 3.58
CA GLN A 52 2.57 17.89 3.22
C GLN A 52 2.10 16.50 2.79
N ARG A 53 2.75 15.95 1.76
CA ARG A 53 2.65 14.53 1.39
C ARG A 53 4.05 14.01 1.10
N PHE A 54 4.24 12.71 1.29
CA PHE A 54 5.52 12.03 1.07
C PHE A 54 5.39 10.99 -0.03
N ALA A 55 6.48 10.72 -0.71
CA ALA A 55 6.57 9.61 -1.63
C ALA A 55 7.92 8.92 -1.51
N GLN A 56 7.98 7.66 -1.92
CA GLN A 56 9.21 6.92 -2.06
C GLN A 56 9.19 6.22 -3.39
N VAL A 57 10.24 6.45 -4.18
CA VAL A 57 10.47 5.72 -5.42
C VAL A 57 11.02 4.34 -5.10
N PHE A 58 10.53 3.32 -5.81
CA PHE A 58 10.99 1.95 -5.70
C PHE A 58 11.06 1.26 -7.07
N GLN A 59 11.88 0.20 -7.15
CA GLN A 59 12.07 -0.58 -8.37
C GLN A 59 11.27 -1.89 -8.33
N VAL A 60 10.61 -2.19 -9.44
CA VAL A 60 9.97 -3.48 -9.74
C VAL A 60 10.83 -4.20 -10.79
N ARG A 61 11.12 -5.48 -10.58
CA ARG A 61 12.00 -6.28 -11.46
C ARG A 61 11.27 -7.28 -12.36
N GLY A 62 9.99 -7.56 -12.10
CA GLY A 62 9.19 -8.54 -12.83
C GLY A 62 7.73 -8.10 -12.97
N ASP A 63 7.02 -8.70 -13.92
CA ASP A 63 5.58 -8.49 -14.07
C ASP A 63 4.81 -9.13 -12.90
N GLY A 64 3.86 -8.39 -12.33
CA GLY A 64 3.05 -8.91 -11.24
C GLY A 64 2.14 -7.86 -10.61
N TYR A 65 1.84 -8.04 -9.33
CA TYR A 65 0.94 -7.17 -8.58
C TYR A 65 1.58 -6.63 -7.31
N ILE A 66 1.51 -5.33 -7.09
CA ILE A 66 1.79 -4.73 -5.77
C ILE A 66 0.59 -4.98 -4.87
N THR A 67 0.77 -5.82 -3.84
CA THR A 67 -0.34 -6.32 -3.01
C THR A 67 -0.51 -5.51 -1.73
N HIS A 68 0.59 -5.08 -1.12
CA HIS A 68 0.55 -4.27 0.09
C HIS A 68 1.83 -3.45 0.29
N LEU A 69 1.68 -2.40 1.10
CA LEU A 69 2.77 -1.59 1.61
C LEU A 69 2.89 -1.83 3.11
N MET A 70 4.11 -1.82 3.64
CA MET A 70 4.33 -1.68 5.08
C MET A 70 5.12 -0.40 5.36
N VAL A 71 4.60 0.45 6.23
CA VAL A 71 5.22 1.73 6.63
C VAL A 71 4.98 2.01 8.12
N PRO A 72 5.90 2.68 8.83
CA PRO A 72 5.68 3.09 10.21
C PRO A 72 4.97 4.43 10.20
N VAL A 73 3.67 4.40 10.01
CA VAL A 73 2.81 5.60 10.07
C VAL A 73 2.03 5.56 11.38
N ASN A 74 1.73 6.70 11.97
CA ASN A 74 0.75 6.82 13.04
C ASN A 74 -0.20 7.96 12.69
N CYS A 75 -1.50 7.66 12.65
CA CYS A 75 -2.56 8.60 12.28
C CYS A 75 -3.60 8.74 13.40
N VAL A 76 -3.23 8.49 14.66
CA VAL A 76 -4.15 8.52 15.81
C VAL A 76 -4.17 9.93 16.42
N THR A 77 -4.73 10.89 15.67
CA THR A 77 -4.99 12.27 16.14
C THR A 77 -6.48 12.54 16.31
N SER A 78 -6.84 13.69 16.89
CA SER A 78 -8.22 14.19 16.93
C SER A 78 -8.31 15.55 16.24
N PRO A 79 -9.08 15.70 15.13
CA PRO A 79 -9.84 14.66 14.44
C PRO A 79 -8.96 13.54 13.86
N GLU A 80 -9.54 12.35 13.69
CA GLU A 80 -8.84 11.18 13.13
C GLU A 80 -8.74 11.31 11.60
N PRO A 81 -7.53 11.45 11.03
CA PRO A 81 -7.36 11.54 9.58
C PRO A 81 -7.61 10.20 8.88
N THR A 82 -7.93 10.31 7.59
CA THR A 82 -7.90 9.17 6.68
C THR A 82 -6.57 9.17 5.92
N LEU A 83 -5.74 8.15 6.15
CA LEU A 83 -4.55 7.89 5.35
C LEU A 83 -4.98 7.42 3.95
N THR A 84 -4.40 8.02 2.93
CA THR A 84 -4.47 7.58 1.54
C THR A 84 -3.08 7.15 1.09
N VAL A 85 -2.95 5.91 0.66
CA VAL A 85 -1.75 5.38 0.01
C VAL A 85 -2.06 5.14 -1.45
N SER A 86 -1.21 5.60 -2.35
CA SER A 86 -1.35 5.32 -3.79
C SER A 86 -0.06 4.82 -4.39
N ILE A 87 -0.17 3.90 -5.35
CA ILE A 87 0.94 3.52 -6.24
C ILE A 87 0.80 4.36 -7.50
N GLN A 88 1.86 5.05 -7.89
CA GLN A 88 1.88 5.96 -9.03
C GLN A 88 3.03 5.66 -9.97
N THR A 89 2.84 5.98 -11.26
CA THR A 89 3.94 6.06 -12.22
C THR A 89 4.79 7.30 -11.95
N LEU A 90 5.98 7.36 -12.55
CA LEU A 90 6.86 8.52 -12.49
C LEU A 90 6.78 9.37 -13.76
N ASP A 91 7.04 10.67 -13.62
CA ASP A 91 7.27 11.58 -14.74
C ASP A 91 8.72 11.47 -15.26
N SER A 92 9.05 12.24 -16.31
CA SER A 92 10.39 12.25 -16.91
C SER A 92 11.50 12.77 -15.98
N LEU A 93 11.14 13.33 -14.81
CA LEU A 93 12.06 13.82 -13.79
C LEU A 93 12.15 12.85 -12.59
N GLY A 94 11.56 11.65 -12.68
CA GLY A 94 11.59 10.64 -11.63
C GLY A 94 10.76 11.01 -10.40
N ARG A 95 9.68 11.77 -10.59
CA ARG A 95 8.76 12.21 -9.54
C ARG A 95 7.39 11.55 -9.72
N PRO A 96 6.58 11.34 -8.68
CA PRO A 96 5.21 10.86 -8.84
C PRO A 96 4.44 11.71 -9.84
N SER A 97 3.93 11.09 -10.91
CA SER A 97 3.28 11.80 -12.02
C SER A 97 1.84 12.22 -11.73
N GLY A 98 1.22 11.68 -10.67
CA GLY A 98 -0.21 11.80 -10.40
C GLY A 98 -1.05 10.68 -11.03
N THR A 99 -0.52 9.96 -12.03
CA THR A 99 -1.21 8.79 -12.61
C THR A 99 -1.18 7.63 -11.63
N THR A 100 -2.33 7.31 -11.07
CA THR A 100 -2.49 6.30 -10.00
C THR A 100 -2.85 4.94 -10.57
N LEU A 101 -2.10 3.91 -10.16
CA LEU A 101 -2.31 2.50 -10.52
C LEU A 101 -3.16 1.76 -9.49
N ALA A 102 -2.96 2.06 -8.21
CA ALA A 102 -3.80 1.59 -7.12
C ALA A 102 -3.89 2.65 -6.02
N VAL A 103 -4.98 2.62 -5.27
CA VAL A 103 -5.20 3.48 -4.11
C VAL A 103 -5.83 2.67 -2.99
N GLN A 104 -5.32 2.83 -1.78
CA GLN A 104 -5.91 2.32 -0.56
C GLN A 104 -6.19 3.49 0.38
N ARG A 105 -7.33 3.43 1.06
CA ARG A 105 -7.63 4.32 2.18
C ARG A 105 -7.67 3.51 3.47
N ALA A 106 -7.07 4.06 4.52
CA ALA A 106 -7.06 3.46 5.84
C ALA A 106 -7.46 4.50 6.89
N ARG A 107 -8.27 4.08 7.85
CA ARG A 107 -8.53 4.86 9.07
C ARG A 107 -7.28 4.86 9.94
N GLY A 108 -7.05 5.95 10.66
CA GLY A 108 -5.83 6.15 11.42
C GLY A 108 -5.53 5.05 12.44
N TRP A 109 -6.55 4.54 13.14
CA TRP A 109 -6.36 3.44 14.10
C TRP A 109 -5.89 2.12 13.46
N ARG A 110 -6.12 1.89 12.16
CA ARG A 110 -5.64 0.68 11.45
C ARG A 110 -4.15 0.72 11.15
N VAL A 111 -3.60 1.93 11.13
CA VAL A 111 -2.21 2.22 10.79
C VAL A 111 -1.54 2.89 11.98
N ASP A 112 -1.82 2.42 13.19
CA ASP A 112 -1.14 2.89 14.39
C ASP A 112 0.20 2.18 14.56
N ALA A 113 1.31 2.82 14.17
CA ALA A 113 2.64 2.25 14.35
C ALA A 113 3.03 2.04 15.81
N VAL A 114 2.35 2.67 16.79
CA VAL A 114 2.69 2.60 18.22
C VAL A 114 1.50 2.07 19.03
N PRO A 115 1.14 0.78 18.87
CA PRO A 115 -0.04 0.24 19.52
C PRO A 115 0.16 0.13 21.04
N GLY A 116 -0.70 0.78 21.80
CA GLY A 116 -0.81 0.62 23.25
C GLY A 116 0.23 1.41 24.08
N THR A 117 0.45 0.97 25.33
CA THR A 117 1.22 1.70 26.35
C THR A 117 2.73 1.44 26.34
N VAL A 118 3.21 0.51 25.51
CA VAL A 118 4.64 0.12 25.41
C VAL A 118 5.16 0.25 23.98
N GLY A 119 5.04 1.46 23.44
CA GLY A 119 6.12 2.23 22.78
C GLY A 119 6.94 1.71 21.59
N GLU A 120 6.79 0.48 21.09
CA GLU A 120 7.58 0.02 19.93
C GLU A 120 6.96 0.49 18.61
N VAL A 121 7.62 1.44 17.93
CA VAL A 121 7.26 1.84 16.57
C VAL A 121 7.52 0.67 15.62
N GLY A 122 6.48 0.21 14.93
CA GLY A 122 6.56 -0.88 13.97
C GLY A 122 5.97 -0.53 12.61
N LEU A 123 6.39 -1.28 11.59
CA LEU A 123 5.78 -1.23 10.26
C LEU A 123 4.34 -1.75 10.31
N ARG A 124 3.39 -1.00 9.73
CA ARG A 124 1.99 -1.40 9.60
C ARG A 124 1.64 -1.74 8.18
N MET A 125 1.01 -2.88 8.00
CA MET A 125 0.53 -3.35 6.71
C MET A 125 -0.68 -2.55 6.24
N ILE A 126 -0.62 -2.13 4.98
CA ILE A 126 -1.69 -1.46 4.26
C ILE A 126 -1.97 -2.29 3.01
N PRO A 127 -2.94 -3.23 3.07
CA PRO A 127 -3.28 -4.07 1.92
C PRO A 127 -4.08 -3.27 0.89
N PHE A 128 -3.77 -3.47 -0.39
CA PHE A 128 -4.57 -2.91 -1.48
C PHE A 128 -5.74 -3.84 -1.79
N ASP A 129 -6.97 -3.35 -1.64
CA ASP A 129 -8.19 -4.08 -2.02
C ASP A 129 -8.22 -4.39 -3.53
N ARG A 130 -7.54 -3.54 -4.32
CA ARG A 130 -7.30 -3.73 -5.75
C ARG A 130 -5.80 -3.57 -6.03
N PRO A 131 -5.03 -4.68 -6.02
CA PRO A 131 -3.58 -4.65 -6.24
C PRO A 131 -3.20 -4.00 -7.58
N ALA A 132 -2.11 -3.21 -7.59
CA ALA A 132 -1.63 -2.56 -8.81
C ALA A 132 -0.92 -3.58 -9.69
N ARG A 133 -1.40 -3.81 -10.92
CA ARG A 133 -0.62 -4.55 -11.93
C ARG A 133 0.56 -3.69 -12.38
N VAL A 134 1.75 -4.26 -12.32
CA VAL A 134 3.01 -3.58 -12.64
C VAL A 134 3.86 -4.44 -13.58
N GLN A 135 4.75 -3.77 -14.31
CA GLN A 135 5.78 -4.37 -15.14
C GLN A 135 7.15 -3.98 -14.58
N PRO A 136 8.26 -4.54 -15.06
CA PRO A 136 9.59 -4.07 -14.67
C PRO A 136 9.74 -2.56 -14.90
N GLY A 137 10.18 -1.82 -13.89
CA GLY A 137 10.26 -0.36 -13.96
C GLY A 137 10.34 0.32 -12.59
N LEU A 138 10.27 1.66 -12.61
CA LEU A 138 10.25 2.50 -11.42
C LEU A 138 8.83 3.03 -11.16
N TYR A 139 8.44 3.00 -9.90
CA TYR A 139 7.16 3.49 -9.41
C TYR A 139 7.38 4.26 -8.12
N ALA A 140 6.36 4.96 -7.64
CA ALA A 140 6.37 5.51 -6.30
C ALA A 140 5.13 5.10 -5.53
N PHE A 141 5.27 4.85 -4.23
CA PHE A 141 4.14 4.96 -3.34
C PHE A 141 4.06 6.40 -2.81
N VAL A 142 2.86 6.93 -2.68
CA VAL A 142 2.58 8.27 -2.15
C VAL A 142 1.71 8.13 -0.91
N LEU A 143 2.15 8.74 0.18
CA LEU A 143 1.44 8.85 1.45
C LEU A 143 0.81 10.23 1.58
N ASP A 144 -0.49 10.23 1.84
CA ASP A 144 -1.28 11.44 2.04
C ASP A 144 -2.30 11.25 3.17
N ALA A 145 -2.73 12.32 3.82
CA ALA A 145 -3.76 12.27 4.84
C ALA A 145 -4.74 13.44 4.69
N VAL A 146 -6.03 13.15 4.91
CA VAL A 146 -7.12 14.14 4.86
C VAL A 146 -7.87 14.14 6.19
N GLY A 147 -8.25 15.33 6.65
CA GLY A 147 -8.99 15.52 7.89
C GLY A 147 -8.10 15.52 9.14
N GLY A 148 -6.80 15.82 9.01
CA GLY A 148 -5.86 15.83 10.13
C GLY A 148 -4.41 15.60 9.71
N THR A 149 -3.60 15.07 10.63
CA THR A 149 -2.18 14.82 10.39
C THR A 149 -1.78 13.41 10.80
N CYS A 150 -0.86 12.84 10.05
CA CYS A 150 -0.19 11.60 10.42
C CYS A 150 1.30 11.86 10.68
N GLN A 151 1.90 11.09 11.57
CA GLN A 151 3.33 11.00 11.77
C GLN A 151 3.90 9.82 10.95
N LEU A 152 5.09 10.01 10.40
CA LEU A 152 5.87 9.01 9.69
C LEU A 152 7.28 8.98 10.30
N TRP A 153 7.83 7.79 10.54
CA TRP A 153 9.23 7.63 10.91
C TRP A 153 10.10 7.35 9.69
N TYR A 154 11.33 7.84 9.73
CA TYR A 154 12.31 7.71 8.64
C TYR A 154 13.28 6.56 8.87
N GLY A 155 13.99 6.19 7.80
CA GLY A 155 15.16 5.35 7.94
C GLY A 155 16.36 6.12 8.55
N PRO A 156 17.40 5.38 8.99
CA PRO A 156 18.63 5.97 9.51
C PRO A 156 19.29 6.95 8.52
N GLN A 157 19.95 7.97 9.05
CA GLN A 157 20.66 8.95 8.21
C GLN A 157 21.79 8.28 7.42
N GLY A 158 21.86 8.55 6.11
CA GLY A 158 22.88 7.98 5.23
C GLY A 158 22.63 6.53 4.83
N ASP A 159 21.61 5.88 5.38
CA ASP A 159 21.07 4.61 4.90
C ASP A 159 19.97 4.92 3.90
N THR A 160 20.34 5.09 2.62
CA THR A 160 19.40 5.41 1.55
C THR A 160 19.13 4.19 0.69
N TYR A 161 17.87 4.00 0.27
CA TYR A 161 17.46 2.98 -0.67
C TYR A 161 18.09 3.22 -2.04
N ALA A 162 18.97 2.31 -2.46
CA ALA A 162 19.83 2.53 -3.62
C ALA A 162 19.09 2.68 -4.97
N ALA A 163 17.85 2.18 -5.08
CA ALA A 163 17.12 2.13 -6.35
C ALA A 163 16.00 3.19 -6.47
N GLY A 164 15.92 4.15 -5.54
CA GLY A 164 14.92 5.21 -5.60
C GLY A 164 15.01 6.22 -4.47
N GLU A 165 14.51 7.42 -4.71
CA GLU A 165 14.58 8.54 -3.77
C GLU A 165 13.25 8.75 -3.04
N ALA A 166 13.34 9.13 -1.76
CA ALA A 166 12.24 9.76 -1.04
C ALA A 166 12.00 11.20 -1.51
N ARG A 167 10.73 11.55 -1.58
CA ARG A 167 10.24 12.85 -2.03
C ARG A 167 9.28 13.46 -1.02
N LEU A 168 9.32 14.78 -0.91
CA LEU A 168 8.39 15.59 -0.14
C LEU A 168 7.68 16.57 -1.06
N ASP A 169 6.37 16.72 -0.87
CA ASP A 169 5.59 17.78 -1.47
C ASP A 169 4.90 18.65 -0.44
N ALA A 170 5.35 19.91 -0.40
CA ALA A 170 4.73 20.98 0.34
C ALA A 170 3.69 21.68 -0.55
N ARG A 171 2.42 21.24 -0.45
CA ARG A 171 1.27 21.69 -1.28
C ARG A 171 1.08 23.20 -1.33
N SER A 172 1.58 23.91 -0.33
CA SER A 172 1.45 25.36 -0.20
C SER A 172 2.26 26.16 -1.23
N ARG A 173 3.14 25.53 -2.02
CA ARG A 173 4.00 26.23 -2.97
C ARG A 173 3.99 25.61 -4.38
N PRO A 174 2.90 25.80 -5.17
CA PRO A 174 2.75 25.16 -6.49
C PRO A 174 3.83 25.52 -7.53
N PHE A 175 4.58 26.61 -7.32
CA PHE A 175 5.68 27.06 -8.19
C PHE A 175 7.07 26.59 -7.73
N LEU A 176 7.19 26.05 -6.52
CA LEU A 176 8.38 25.30 -6.12
C LEU A 176 8.11 23.85 -6.45
N ARG A 177 9.07 23.21 -7.14
CA ARG A 177 9.05 21.79 -7.54
C ARG A 177 8.19 20.97 -6.58
N PRO A 178 6.99 20.50 -6.99
CA PRO A 178 6.03 19.93 -6.04
C PRO A 178 6.66 18.75 -5.33
N TRP A 179 7.58 18.02 -5.96
CA TRP A 179 8.39 17.03 -5.28
C TRP A 179 9.84 17.49 -5.15
N GLY A 180 10.25 17.81 -3.92
CA GLY A 180 11.66 17.94 -3.52
C GLY A 180 12.22 16.61 -3.03
N THR A 181 13.54 16.40 -3.11
CA THR A 181 14.18 15.20 -2.55
C THR A 181 14.35 15.35 -1.05
N LEU A 182 14.08 14.28 -0.30
CA LEU A 182 14.25 14.22 1.16
C LEU A 182 15.70 13.91 1.57
N LEU A 183 16.71 14.51 0.94
CA LEU A 183 18.10 14.16 1.30
C LEU A 183 18.47 14.64 2.71
N PRO A 184 19.28 13.87 3.47
CA PRO A 184 19.94 12.60 3.11
C PRO A 184 19.20 11.35 3.68
N ARG A 185 17.86 11.33 3.66
CA ARG A 185 17.05 10.26 4.27
C ARG A 185 16.02 9.71 3.31
N ASP A 186 15.80 8.42 3.37
CA ASP A 186 14.65 7.77 2.75
C ASP A 186 13.60 7.39 3.78
N LEU A 187 12.42 7.01 3.30
CA LEU A 187 11.35 6.55 4.18
C LEU A 187 11.70 5.15 4.70
N THR A 188 11.22 4.77 5.89
CA THR A 188 11.18 3.36 6.26
C THR A 188 9.98 2.70 5.56
N PHE A 189 10.21 1.63 4.80
CA PHE A 189 9.14 0.95 4.08
C PHE A 189 9.46 -0.50 3.70
N GLN A 190 8.43 -1.24 3.32
CA GLN A 190 8.52 -2.45 2.51
C GLN A 190 7.39 -2.48 1.48
N VAL A 191 7.72 -2.73 0.21
CA VAL A 191 6.74 -2.94 -0.86
C VAL A 191 6.67 -4.43 -1.18
N TYR A 192 5.47 -5.00 -1.10
CA TYR A 192 5.24 -6.40 -1.39
C TYR A 192 4.59 -6.61 -2.75
N TRP A 193 5.08 -7.63 -3.44
CA TRP A 193 4.69 -7.97 -4.79
C TRP A 193 4.43 -9.47 -4.92
N GLN A 194 3.52 -9.82 -5.81
CA GLN A 194 3.21 -11.19 -6.19
C GLN A 194 3.38 -11.35 -7.70
N GLY A 195 4.17 -12.35 -8.10
CA GLY A 195 4.45 -12.64 -9.51
C GLY A 195 3.25 -13.16 -10.30
N LEU A 196 3.31 -12.98 -11.61
CA LEU A 196 2.40 -13.54 -12.60
C LEU A 196 2.90 -14.86 -13.18
#